data_AF-A0A2A5LS53-F1
#
_entry.id   AF-A0A2A5LS53-F1
#
_cell.length_a   1.000
_cell.length_b   1.000
_cell.length_c   1.000
_cell.angle_alpha   90.00
_cell.angle_beta   90.00
_cell.angle_gamma   90.00
#
_symmetry.space_group_name_H-M   'P 1'
#
loop_
_entity.id
_entity.type
_entity.pdbx_description
1 polymer ?
#
loop_
_entity_poly.entity_id
_entity_poly.type
_entity_poly.pdbx_seq_one_letter_code
_entity_poly.pdbx_strand_id
1 'polypeptide(L)'
;MTMKLLRSSITLGLALLISACASAGTSSQSMAEAWVSGKAIVVTLNPNPGNTDEAYGDFAYYLNDFAASAGDNWAFFTQNSQAATPALPIELNVAATPRSVLFVKQGAPHGYLYPGPILEPQVYDFVQRQFEGRDIPDYLYQFSPDEVQVKWEDQRGLLRVDAKP
;
A
#
# COMPACT_ATOMS: atom_id res chain seq x y z
N MET A 1 -63.98 13.03 -16.86
CA MET A 1 -63.99 11.71 -17.54
C MET A 1 -63.05 11.89 -18.74
N THR A 2 -61.79 11.46 -18.76
CA THR A 2 -61.22 10.14 -18.42
C THR A 2 -59.74 10.30 -18.00
N MET A 3 -59.28 9.37 -17.16
CA MET A 3 -57.97 9.30 -16.49
C MET A 3 -56.85 8.63 -17.31
N LYS A 4 -55.59 8.90 -16.87
CA LYS A 4 -54.36 8.04 -16.89
C LYS A 4 -53.71 7.77 -18.27
N LEU A 5 -52.39 7.58 -18.44
CA LEU A 5 -51.35 6.98 -17.60
C LEU A 5 -49.97 7.65 -17.83
N LEU A 6 -49.17 7.77 -16.76
CA LEU A 6 -47.70 7.83 -16.81
C LEU A 6 -47.14 6.55 -17.46
N ARG A 7 -46.09 6.70 -18.27
CA ARG A 7 -45.07 5.65 -18.45
C ARG A 7 -43.69 6.26 -18.35
N SER A 8 -43.10 6.02 -17.18
CA SER A 8 -41.68 6.12 -16.89
C SER A 8 -40.95 5.03 -17.68
N SER A 9 -39.88 5.39 -18.39
CA SER A 9 -38.98 4.43 -19.02
C SER A 9 -37.58 4.68 -18.48
N ILE A 10 -37.28 3.92 -17.42
CA ILE A 10 -35.96 3.68 -16.87
C ILE A 10 -35.23 2.80 -17.91
N THR A 11 -34.20 3.32 -18.55
CA THR A 11 -33.31 2.49 -19.38
C THR A 11 -32.05 2.16 -18.59
N LEU A 12 -31.93 0.86 -18.33
CA LEU A 12 -30.89 0.15 -17.61
C LEU A 12 -29.47 0.43 -18.13
N GLY A 13 -28.62 0.78 -17.16
CA GLY A 13 -27.26 0.29 -16.94
C GLY A 13 -26.49 -0.32 -18.11
N LEU A 14 -25.55 0.45 -18.66
CA LEU A 14 -24.34 -0.11 -19.25
C LEU A 14 -23.30 -0.18 -18.13
N ALA A 15 -23.12 -1.36 -17.56
CA ALA A 15 -22.05 -1.64 -16.62
C ALA A 15 -20.72 -1.49 -17.37
N LEU A 16 -20.01 -0.38 -17.12
CA LEU A 16 -18.58 -0.32 -17.39
C LEU A 16 -17.93 -1.38 -16.51
N LEU A 17 -17.53 -2.49 -17.13
CA LEU A 17 -16.49 -3.36 -16.61
C LEU A 17 -15.20 -2.55 -16.61
N ILE A 18 -15.01 -1.76 -15.56
CA ILE A 18 -13.71 -1.21 -15.21
C ILE A 18 -12.90 -2.42 -14.79
N SER A 19 -12.11 -2.98 -15.71
CA SER A 19 -10.93 -3.74 -15.32
C SER A 19 -10.07 -2.78 -14.51
N ALA A 20 -10.26 -2.78 -13.20
CA ALA A 20 -9.35 -2.15 -12.26
C ALA A 20 -8.04 -2.94 -12.35
N CYS A 21 -7.19 -2.57 -13.29
CA CYS A 21 -5.77 -2.84 -13.15
C CYS A 21 -5.36 -2.11 -11.88
N ALA A 22 -5.09 -2.85 -10.80
CA ALA A 22 -4.53 -2.30 -9.59
C ALA A 22 -3.13 -1.75 -9.93
N SER A 23 -3.10 -0.48 -10.28
CA SER A 23 -1.90 0.32 -10.41
C SER A 23 -2.10 1.47 -9.45
N ALA A 24 -1.75 1.24 -8.17
CA ALA A 24 -1.20 2.35 -7.39
C ALA A 24 -0.11 2.92 -8.29
N GLY A 25 -0.30 4.12 -8.82
CA GLY A 25 0.53 4.67 -9.89
C GLY A 25 1.99 4.47 -9.51
N THR A 26 2.71 3.65 -10.27
CA THR A 26 4.14 3.46 -10.03
C THR A 26 4.74 4.85 -10.10
N SER A 27 5.31 5.30 -8.98
CA SER A 27 6.03 6.56 -8.93
C SER A 27 6.98 6.62 -10.12
N SER A 28 6.88 7.66 -10.95
CA SER A 28 7.84 7.89 -12.04
C SER A 28 9.24 8.17 -11.50
N GLN A 29 9.31 8.59 -10.24
CA GLN A 29 10.51 8.79 -9.45
C GLN A 29 10.99 7.46 -8.86
N SER A 30 12.29 7.24 -8.87
CA SER A 30 12.91 6.04 -8.29
C SER A 30 12.73 5.97 -6.78
N MET A 31 12.81 4.77 -6.21
CA MET A 31 12.71 4.59 -4.75
C MET A 31 13.79 5.37 -3.99
N ALA A 32 15.01 5.45 -4.52
CA ALA A 32 16.11 6.20 -3.91
C ALA A 32 15.80 7.71 -3.88
N GLU A 33 15.26 8.26 -4.96
CA GLU A 33 14.85 9.66 -5.00
C GLU A 33 13.68 9.91 -4.04
N ALA A 34 12.70 9.00 -3.96
CA ALA A 34 11.58 9.12 -3.01
C ALA A 34 12.10 9.16 -1.56
N TRP A 35 13.04 8.27 -1.23
CA TRP A 35 13.69 8.19 0.07
C TRP A 35 14.42 9.49 0.42
N VAL A 36 15.28 9.98 -0.48
CA VAL A 36 16.06 11.22 -0.28
C VAL A 36 15.15 12.46 -0.17
N SER A 37 14.00 12.46 -0.85
CA SER A 37 13.01 13.53 -0.75
C SER A 37 12.18 13.51 0.55
N GLY A 38 12.42 12.54 1.43
CA GLY A 38 11.71 12.42 2.71
C GLY A 38 10.28 11.88 2.60
N LYS A 39 9.88 11.36 1.43
CA LYS A 39 8.58 10.72 1.25
C LYS A 39 8.50 9.44 2.08
N ALA A 40 7.32 9.14 2.59
CA ALA A 40 7.01 7.81 3.06
C ALA A 40 6.87 6.86 1.87
N ILE A 41 7.37 5.64 2.00
CA ILE A 41 7.42 4.66 0.93
C ILE A 41 6.57 3.47 1.33
N VAL A 42 5.67 3.05 0.45
CA VAL A 42 4.88 1.82 0.54
C VAL A 42 5.39 0.85 -0.51
N VAL A 43 5.71 -0.38 -0.10
CA VAL A 43 6.13 -1.45 -1.01
C VAL A 43 5.21 -2.64 -0.84
N THR A 44 4.46 -2.98 -1.88
CA THR A 44 3.74 -4.25 -1.93
C THR A 44 4.71 -5.36 -2.32
N LEU A 45 4.88 -6.34 -1.44
CA LEU A 45 5.80 -7.46 -1.58
C LEU A 45 5.08 -8.66 -2.17
N ASN A 46 5.76 -9.35 -3.09
CA ASN A 46 5.28 -10.56 -3.75
C ASN A 46 3.87 -10.38 -4.33
N PRO A 47 3.66 -9.35 -5.18
CA PRO A 47 2.36 -9.14 -5.81
C PRO A 47 1.99 -10.35 -6.67
N ASN A 48 0.73 -10.77 -6.62
CA ASN A 48 0.20 -11.82 -7.47
C ASN A 48 -0.82 -11.22 -8.46
N PRO A 49 -0.37 -10.67 -9.60
CA PRO A 49 -1.23 -9.93 -10.53
C PRO A 49 -2.26 -10.81 -11.26
N GLY A 50 -2.15 -12.14 -11.17
CA GLY A 50 -3.12 -13.08 -11.74
C GLY A 50 -4.23 -13.49 -10.79
N ASN A 51 -4.19 -13.03 -9.53
CA ASN A 51 -5.21 -13.37 -8.54
C ASN A 51 -6.43 -12.44 -8.67
N THR A 52 -7.61 -13.04 -8.65
CA THR A 52 -8.90 -12.33 -8.73
C THR A 52 -9.82 -12.68 -7.54
N ASP A 53 -9.23 -13.22 -6.47
CA ASP A 53 -9.97 -13.46 -5.23
C ASP A 53 -10.53 -12.16 -4.63
N GLU A 54 -11.64 -12.28 -3.91
CA GLU A 54 -12.30 -11.15 -3.25
C GLU A 54 -11.34 -10.39 -2.32
N ALA A 55 -10.49 -11.12 -1.59
CA ALA A 55 -9.45 -10.55 -0.74
C ALA A 55 -8.45 -9.68 -1.52
N TYR A 56 -8.13 -10.00 -2.77
CA TYR A 56 -7.32 -9.15 -3.63
C TYR A 56 -8.09 -7.89 -4.05
N GLY A 57 -9.37 -8.04 -4.37
CA GLY A 57 -10.24 -6.91 -4.69
C GLY A 57 -10.26 -5.88 -3.56
N ASP A 58 -10.51 -6.34 -2.33
CA ASP A 58 -10.54 -5.49 -1.14
C ASP A 58 -9.17 -4.85 -0.86
N PHE A 59 -8.10 -5.65 -0.89
CA PHE A 59 -6.74 -5.14 -0.71
C PHE A 59 -6.40 -4.05 -1.73
N ALA A 60 -6.64 -4.30 -3.01
CA ALA A 60 -6.38 -3.35 -4.07
C ALA A 60 -7.23 -2.09 -3.92
N TYR A 61 -8.50 -2.23 -3.54
CA TYR A 61 -9.38 -1.11 -3.27
C TYR A 61 -8.83 -0.21 -2.16
N TYR A 62 -8.51 -0.76 -0.99
CA TYR A 62 -8.02 0.04 0.14
C TYR A 62 -6.64 0.64 -0.11
N LEU A 63 -5.73 -0.09 -0.78
CA LEU A 63 -4.42 0.45 -1.15
C LEU A 63 -4.55 1.64 -2.12
N ASN A 64 -5.44 1.54 -3.10
CA ASN A 64 -5.67 2.61 -4.07
C ASN A 64 -6.37 3.82 -3.43
N ASP A 65 -7.32 3.59 -2.52
CA ASP A 65 -7.98 4.66 -1.76
C ASP A 65 -6.97 5.39 -0.86
N PHE A 66 -6.09 4.66 -0.18
CA PHE A 66 -4.99 5.25 0.56
C PHE A 66 -4.04 6.04 -0.36
N ALA A 67 -3.63 5.47 -1.50
CA ALA A 67 -2.74 6.17 -2.43
C ALA A 67 -3.36 7.46 -2.99
N ALA A 68 -4.67 7.48 -3.24
CA ALA A 68 -5.38 8.67 -3.72
C ALA A 68 -5.51 9.76 -2.64
N SER A 69 -5.60 9.37 -1.35
CA SER A 69 -5.82 10.30 -0.24
C SER A 69 -4.54 10.75 0.48
N ALA A 70 -3.46 9.96 0.42
CA ALA A 70 -2.21 10.21 1.12
C ALA A 70 -1.41 11.42 0.57
N GLY A 71 -1.73 11.86 -0.64
CA GLY A 71 -1.10 12.99 -1.31
C GLY A 71 0.37 12.77 -1.69
N ASP A 72 1.07 13.85 -2.05
CA ASP A 72 2.43 13.77 -2.62
C ASP A 72 3.53 13.38 -1.61
N ASN A 73 3.20 13.22 -0.33
CA ASN A 73 4.18 12.82 0.69
C ASN A 73 4.48 11.32 0.71
N TRP A 74 3.81 10.55 -0.16
CA TRP A 74 3.92 9.11 -0.24
C TRP A 74 4.36 8.65 -1.64
N ALA A 75 5.09 7.54 -1.69
CA ALA A 75 5.50 6.89 -2.92
C ALA A 75 5.21 5.39 -2.85
N PHE A 76 4.63 4.85 -3.91
CA PHE A 76 4.12 3.48 -3.97
C PHE A 76 4.93 2.66 -4.97
N PHE A 77 5.40 1.50 -4.53
CA PHE A 77 6.18 0.57 -5.33
C PHE A 77 5.72 -0.86 -5.11
N THR A 78 6.17 -1.74 -6.00
CA THR A 78 5.93 -3.17 -5.90
C THR A 78 7.26 -3.91 -6.06
N GLN A 79 7.48 -4.95 -5.25
CA GLN A 79 8.65 -5.81 -5.35
C GLN A 79 8.24 -7.27 -5.28
N ASN A 80 8.62 -8.06 -6.28
CA ASN A 80 8.66 -9.50 -6.13
C ASN A 80 9.97 -9.88 -5.42
N SER A 81 9.90 -10.19 -4.12
CA SER A 81 11.08 -10.54 -3.32
C SER A 81 11.63 -11.94 -3.65
N GLN A 82 10.89 -12.74 -4.40
CA GLN A 82 11.31 -14.06 -4.89
C GLN A 82 11.93 -13.99 -6.29
N ALA A 83 11.95 -12.83 -6.94
CA ALA A 83 12.58 -12.68 -8.25
C ALA A 83 14.11 -12.80 -8.13
N ALA A 84 14.74 -13.45 -9.11
CA ALA A 84 16.21 -13.62 -9.15
C ALA A 84 16.97 -12.28 -9.22
N THR A 85 16.31 -11.21 -9.68
CA THR A 85 16.84 -9.84 -9.65
C THR A 85 15.74 -8.93 -9.10
N PRO A 86 15.90 -8.40 -7.88
CA PRO A 86 14.94 -7.46 -7.31
C PRO A 86 14.84 -6.19 -8.16
N ALA A 87 13.61 -5.72 -8.38
CA ALA A 87 13.36 -4.49 -9.14
C ALA A 87 13.66 -3.22 -8.33
N LEU A 88 13.63 -3.31 -6.99
CA LEU A 88 13.97 -2.22 -6.08
C LEU A 88 15.21 -2.61 -5.29
N PRO A 89 16.02 -1.62 -4.85
CA PRO A 89 17.18 -1.88 -4.02
C PRO A 89 16.76 -2.10 -2.56
N ILE A 90 16.06 -3.21 -2.29
CA ILE A 90 15.62 -3.61 -0.95
C ILE A 90 16.11 -5.03 -0.65
N GLU A 91 16.83 -5.16 0.46
CA GLU A 91 17.20 -6.43 1.06
C GLU A 91 16.27 -6.70 2.26
N LEU A 92 15.46 -7.76 2.16
CA LEU A 92 14.50 -8.15 3.20
C LEU A 92 15.06 -9.34 3.98
N ASN A 93 15.44 -9.10 5.23
CA ASN A 93 15.87 -10.12 6.20
C ASN A 93 14.72 -10.49 7.15
N VAL A 94 13.48 -10.37 6.66
CA VAL A 94 12.23 -10.68 7.35
C VAL A 94 11.35 -11.53 6.44
N ALA A 95 10.54 -12.40 7.03
CA ALA A 95 9.59 -13.19 6.25
C ALA A 95 8.48 -12.30 5.70
N ALA A 96 8.24 -12.37 4.39
CA ALA A 96 7.15 -11.67 3.72
C ALA A 96 6.29 -12.66 2.93
N THR A 97 5.00 -12.69 3.22
CA THR A 97 4.00 -13.48 2.49
C THR A 97 3.52 -12.72 1.25
N PRO A 98 2.85 -13.41 0.29
CA PRO A 98 2.23 -12.73 -0.85
C PRO A 98 1.34 -11.57 -0.42
N ARG A 99 1.54 -10.41 -1.05
CA ARG A 99 0.83 -9.14 -0.77
C ARG A 99 1.18 -8.48 0.57
N SER A 100 2.24 -8.91 1.26
CA SER A 100 2.73 -8.16 2.43
C SER A 100 3.03 -6.71 2.07
N VAL A 101 2.80 -5.80 3.00
CA VAL A 101 2.99 -4.36 2.75
C VAL A 101 4.04 -3.82 3.70
N LEU A 102 5.14 -3.33 3.13
CA LEU A 102 6.22 -2.67 3.84
C LEU A 102 6.01 -1.15 3.77
N PHE A 103 6.08 -0.50 4.92
CA PHE A 103 6.07 0.95 5.06
C PHE A 103 7.38 1.42 5.66
N VAL A 104 8.04 2.38 5.01
CA VAL A 104 9.29 2.95 5.50
C VAL A 104 9.33 4.45 5.25
N LYS A 105 10.02 5.20 6.12
CA LYS A 105 10.19 6.65 5.96
C LYS A 105 11.56 7.06 6.47
N GLN A 106 12.24 7.94 5.73
CA GLN A 106 13.51 8.50 6.16
C GLN A 106 13.33 9.29 7.47
N GLY A 107 14.22 9.07 8.44
CA GLY A 107 14.19 9.74 9.74
C GLY A 107 13.18 9.16 10.74
N ALA A 108 12.35 8.19 10.35
CA ALA A 108 11.56 7.42 11.30
C ALA A 108 12.46 6.41 12.04
N PRO A 109 12.21 6.14 13.34
CA PRO A 109 13.02 5.20 14.13
C PRO A 109 12.93 3.75 13.65
N HIS A 110 11.82 3.39 12.99
CA HIS A 110 11.55 2.06 12.45
C HIS A 110 10.61 2.13 11.25
N GLY A 111 10.51 1.03 10.51
CA GLY A 111 9.48 0.79 9.52
C GLY A 111 8.39 -0.15 10.05
N TYR A 112 7.42 -0.44 9.21
CA TYR A 112 6.30 -1.32 9.53
C TYR A 112 6.11 -2.36 8.42
N LEU A 113 5.86 -3.61 8.79
CA LEU A 113 5.54 -4.69 7.87
C LEU A 113 4.21 -5.32 8.26
N TYR A 114 3.26 -5.34 7.33
CA TYR A 114 2.01 -6.08 7.49
C TYR A 114 2.11 -7.41 6.72
N PRO A 115 1.96 -8.58 7.38
CA PRO A 115 2.25 -9.88 6.79
C PRO A 115 1.08 -10.44 5.96
N GLY A 116 0.71 -9.75 4.88
CA GLY A 116 -0.32 -10.20 3.95
C GLY A 116 -1.10 -9.04 3.32
N PRO A 117 -2.22 -9.33 2.61
CA PRO A 117 -3.10 -8.28 2.10
C PRO A 117 -3.73 -7.51 3.28
N ILE A 118 -3.64 -6.19 3.25
CA ILE A 118 -4.34 -5.31 4.20
C ILE A 118 -5.81 -5.23 3.79
N LEU A 119 -6.70 -5.79 4.61
CA LEU A 119 -8.15 -5.74 4.39
C LEU A 119 -8.85 -4.69 5.28
N GLU A 120 -8.14 -4.17 6.28
CA GLU A 120 -8.63 -3.17 7.21
C GLU A 120 -7.91 -1.84 6.94
N PRO A 121 -8.60 -0.79 6.47
CA PRO A 121 -7.96 0.50 6.15
C PRO A 121 -7.35 1.19 7.38
N GLN A 122 -7.73 0.79 8.60
CA GLN A 122 -7.18 1.27 9.86
C GLN A 122 -5.66 1.03 9.97
N VAL A 123 -5.12 0.03 9.26
CA VAL A 123 -3.68 -0.19 9.19
C VAL A 123 -2.96 1.02 8.57
N TYR A 124 -3.52 1.58 7.49
CA TYR A 124 -2.94 2.75 6.84
C TYR A 124 -3.02 4.00 7.73
N ASP A 125 -4.15 4.21 8.42
CA ASP A 125 -4.31 5.34 9.37
C ASP A 125 -3.30 5.23 10.53
N PHE A 126 -3.10 4.03 11.08
CA PHE A 126 -2.11 3.80 12.12
C PHE A 126 -0.70 4.19 11.66
N VAL A 127 -0.24 3.66 10.51
CA VAL A 127 1.11 3.92 10.00
C VAL A 127 1.29 5.39 9.62
N GLN A 128 0.27 6.00 9.00
CA GLN A 128 0.32 7.41 8.65
C GLN A 128 0.48 8.30 9.89
N ARG A 129 -0.30 8.05 10.96
CA ARG A 129 -0.18 8.79 12.23
C ARG A 129 1.20 8.62 12.86
N GLN A 130 1.74 7.41 12.86
CA GLN A 130 3.08 7.13 13.35
C GLN A 130 4.15 7.95 12.62
N PHE A 131 4.11 7.95 11.29
CA PHE A 131 5.07 8.70 10.47
C PHE A 131 4.89 10.22 10.54
N GLU A 132 3.71 10.71 10.90
CA GLU A 132 3.41 12.12 11.07
C GLU A 132 3.56 12.61 12.53
N GLY A 133 3.83 11.69 13.47
CA GLY A 133 3.90 12.00 14.90
C GLY A 133 2.56 12.47 15.48
N ARG A 134 1.44 12.05 14.89
CA ARG A 134 0.09 12.34 15.39
C ARG A 134 -0.30 11.36 16.48
N ASP A 135 -1.18 11.81 17.38
CA ASP A 135 -1.79 10.94 18.38
C ASP A 135 -2.53 9.77 17.72
N ILE A 136 -2.35 8.58 18.30
CA ILE A 136 -2.95 7.32 17.87
C ILE A 136 -4.10 6.99 18.83
N PRO A 137 -5.36 7.04 18.38
CA PRO A 137 -6.49 6.58 19.18
C PRO A 137 -6.32 5.12 19.62
N ASP A 138 -6.76 4.79 20.85
CA ASP A 138 -6.60 3.45 21.44
C ASP A 138 -7.09 2.31 20.53
N TYR A 139 -8.20 2.52 19.81
CA TYR A 139 -8.76 1.51 18.92
C TYR A 139 -7.87 1.19 17.71
N LEU A 140 -6.90 2.05 17.35
CA LEU A 140 -6.01 1.80 16.22
C LEU A 140 -4.87 0.84 16.56
N TYR A 141 -4.50 0.71 17.84
CA TYR A 141 -3.38 -0.16 18.22
C TYR A 141 -3.61 -1.64 17.89
N GLN A 142 -4.87 -2.10 17.83
CA GLN A 142 -5.19 -3.46 17.38
C GLN A 142 -4.85 -3.72 15.91
N PHE A 143 -4.64 -2.67 15.12
CA PHE A 143 -4.29 -2.72 13.70
C PHE A 143 -2.81 -2.40 13.46
N SER A 144 -1.99 -2.32 14.50
CA SER A 144 -0.54 -2.08 14.37
C SER A 144 0.13 -3.21 13.58
N PRO A 145 0.84 -2.91 12.49
CA PRO A 145 1.73 -3.88 11.85
C PRO A 145 2.94 -4.22 12.74
N ASP A 146 3.71 -5.20 12.31
CA ASP A 146 4.99 -5.55 12.93
C ASP A 146 6.01 -4.43 12.69
N GLU A 147 6.71 -4.01 13.73
CA GLU A 147 7.80 -3.06 13.59
C GLU A 147 9.06 -3.76 13.03
N VAL A 148 9.72 -3.11 12.08
CA VAL A 148 10.96 -3.60 11.47
C VAL A 148 12.06 -2.56 11.59
N GLN A 149 13.30 -3.02 11.74
CA GLN A 149 14.45 -2.14 11.68
C GLN A 149 14.75 -1.81 10.21
N VAL A 150 14.95 -0.53 9.93
CA VAL A 150 15.20 -0.05 8.57
C VAL A 150 16.52 0.72 8.55
N LYS A 151 17.41 0.34 7.63
CA LYS A 151 18.69 1.01 7.43
C LYS A 151 18.94 1.27 5.96
N TRP A 152 19.20 2.52 5.62
CA TRP A 152 19.67 2.90 4.30
C TRP A 152 21.21 2.81 4.25
N GLU A 153 21.75 2.04 3.32
CA GLU A 153 23.19 1.90 3.07
C GLU A 153 23.59 2.78 1.87
N ASP A 154 23.99 4.04 2.14
CA ASP A 154 24.31 5.04 1.11
C ASP A 154 25.32 4.55 0.06
N GLN A 155 26.33 3.79 0.48
CA GLN A 155 27.37 3.26 -0.41
C GLN A 155 26.85 2.28 -1.46
N ARG A 156 25.69 1.65 -1.19
CA ARG A 156 25.06 0.65 -2.05
C ARG A 156 23.72 1.11 -2.62
N GLY A 157 23.22 2.27 -2.17
CA GLY A 157 21.87 2.74 -2.45
C GLY A 157 20.80 1.72 -2.06
N LEU A 158 21.05 0.96 -0.99
CA LEU A 158 20.28 -0.23 -0.60
C LEU A 158 19.52 0.03 0.70
N LEU A 159 18.23 -0.30 0.72
CA LEU A 159 17.43 -0.35 1.93
C LEU A 159 17.51 -1.77 2.53
N ARG A 160 18.00 -1.90 3.75
CA ARG A 160 17.96 -3.15 4.52
C ARG A 160 16.82 -3.10 5.52
N VAL A 161 16.07 -4.19 5.57
CA VAL A 161 14.92 -4.37 6.46
C VAL A 161 15.14 -5.64 7.28
N ASP A 162 15.28 -5.47 8.58
CA ASP A 162 15.56 -6.55 9.53
C ASP A 162 14.43 -6.64 10.57
N ALA A 163 14.27 -7.80 11.19
CA ALA A 163 13.34 -7.94 12.31
C ALA A 163 13.79 -7.03 13.46
N LYS A 164 12.85 -6.43 14.18
CA LYS A 164 13.18 -5.73 15.41
C LYS A 164 13.73 -6.75 16.45
N PRO A 165 14.83 -6.43 17.16
CA PRO A 165 15.42 -7.32 18.16
C PRO A 165 14.48 -7.71 19.30
#